data_AF-A0A6A6T3R4-F1
#
_entry.id   AF-A0A6A6T3R4-F1
#
_cell.length_a   1.000
_cell.length_b   1.000
_cell.length_c   1.000
_cell.angle_alpha   90.00
_cell.angle_beta   90.00
_cell.angle_gamma   90.00
#
_symmetry.space_group_name_H-M   'P 1'
#
loop_
_entity.id
_entity.type
_entity.pdbx_description
1 polymer ?
#
loop_
_entity_poly.entity_id
_entity_poly.type
_entity_poly.pdbx_seq_one_letter_code
_entity_poly.pdbx_strand_id
1 'polypeptide(L)'
;MSSKPDIGFCGLGAMGFGMATHLVKSGHSVTGFDVWAPTLEKFKAAGGIPSSSLSESAKNKDWYIVMVATAQQAQSALFEAEDGGIVKALPKGATLLLCSTVPSSYAQSVEKELKEKGRDDIFFIDSPVSGGTFRAADGTLSIMAGGPEAALEKGKWLLDELSAPTKLFIVEGGIGAGSNMKMVHQVLAAIQILAVSEAFGFAARLGLNGKDVREKVLSSEAWSWMFENRSVRTLEEDYFPGASAVGIIMKDTGIITSIARLVNFPASLCTIAEQVYFAAADRGWTPNDDSGIVRLWTPDPVSNVQSTSSDEDKKAKLKLVIGLLTGIHLVSAAESITFAKHVGLPLEQLYTLAVDAAGGSTMFKTYGEKIIPVLEGTGDGDERLESHLKNLKEAVDEAQRIKCPVYLGGGALTLLLASGENTRLVGLLKMYSVK
;
A
#
# COMPACT_ATOMS: atom_id res chain seq x y z
N MET A 1 -40.31 5.27 3.35
CA MET A 1 -38.91 5.47 2.94
C MET A 1 -38.58 4.31 2.02
N SER A 2 -38.08 4.55 0.81
CA SER A 2 -37.63 3.45 -0.05
C SER A 2 -36.45 2.73 0.65
N SER A 3 -36.50 1.41 0.74
CA SER A 3 -35.41 0.62 1.32
C SER A 3 -34.14 0.81 0.49
N LYS A 4 -33.00 1.06 1.13
CA LYS A 4 -31.71 1.10 0.45
C LYS A 4 -31.44 -0.25 -0.25
N PRO A 5 -30.67 -0.28 -1.36
CA PRO A 5 -30.36 -1.51 -2.08
C PRO A 5 -29.70 -2.56 -1.19
N ASP A 6 -30.06 -3.82 -1.43
CA ASP A 6 -29.41 -5.00 -0.84
C ASP A 6 -28.02 -5.22 -1.45
N ILE A 7 -27.04 -5.59 -0.62
CA ILE A 7 -25.64 -5.76 -1.03
C ILE A 7 -25.14 -7.15 -0.63
N GLY A 8 -24.48 -7.84 -1.56
CA GLY A 8 -23.70 -9.05 -1.28
C GLY A 8 -22.23 -8.72 -1.02
N PHE A 9 -21.57 -9.50 -0.16
CA PHE A 9 -20.20 -9.24 0.25
C PHE A 9 -19.40 -10.54 0.43
N CYS A 10 -18.18 -10.61 -0.12
CA CYS A 10 -17.21 -11.68 0.12
C CYS A 10 -15.94 -11.11 0.77
N GLY A 11 -15.49 -11.76 1.85
CA GLY A 11 -14.25 -11.44 2.54
C GLY A 11 -14.48 -10.49 3.70
N LEU A 12 -14.67 -11.03 4.90
CA LEU A 12 -14.88 -10.30 6.16
C LEU A 12 -13.61 -10.27 7.02
N GLY A 13 -12.44 -10.22 6.36
CA GLY A 13 -11.17 -9.89 7.00
C GLY A 13 -11.13 -8.44 7.49
N ALA A 14 -9.98 -7.98 7.98
CA ALA A 14 -9.87 -6.68 8.67
C ALA A 14 -10.47 -5.48 7.90
N MET A 15 -10.15 -5.35 6.60
CA MET A 15 -10.71 -4.29 5.75
C MET A 15 -12.17 -4.54 5.38
N GLY A 16 -12.49 -5.74 4.90
CA GLY A 16 -13.83 -6.09 4.42
C GLY A 16 -14.89 -6.06 5.52
N PHE A 17 -14.53 -6.45 6.75
CA PHE A 17 -15.40 -6.31 7.91
C PHE A 17 -15.76 -4.85 8.20
N GLY A 18 -14.77 -3.94 8.14
CA GLY A 18 -15.01 -2.50 8.27
C GLY A 18 -15.99 -1.99 7.21
N MET A 19 -15.72 -2.32 5.94
CA MET A 19 -16.59 -1.92 4.82
C MET A 19 -18.02 -2.46 4.94
N ALA A 20 -18.17 -3.76 5.23
CA ALA A 20 -19.47 -4.40 5.33
C ALA A 20 -20.28 -3.85 6.51
N THR A 21 -19.65 -3.62 7.66
CA THR A 21 -20.33 -3.04 8.83
C THR A 21 -20.66 -1.56 8.68
N HIS A 22 -19.85 -0.80 7.94
CA HIS A 22 -20.20 0.56 7.52
C HIS A 22 -21.50 0.56 6.70
N LEU A 23 -21.60 -0.29 5.68
CA LEU A 23 -22.80 -0.40 4.84
C LEU A 23 -24.05 -0.78 5.66
N VAL A 24 -23.92 -1.69 6.62
CA VAL A 24 -25.01 -2.03 7.57
C VAL A 24 -25.44 -0.80 8.38
N LYS A 25 -24.49 -0.06 8.97
CA LYS A 25 -24.78 1.17 9.73
C LYS A 25 -25.42 2.25 8.86
N SER A 26 -25.04 2.32 7.59
CA SER A 26 -25.64 3.19 6.58
C SER A 26 -27.04 2.76 6.13
N GLY A 27 -27.59 1.67 6.68
CA GLY A 27 -28.96 1.23 6.46
C GLY A 27 -29.15 0.25 5.31
N HIS A 28 -28.08 -0.33 4.76
CA HIS A 28 -28.17 -1.40 3.76
C HIS A 28 -28.39 -2.77 4.42
N SER A 29 -29.15 -3.63 3.74
CA SER A 29 -29.19 -5.06 4.04
C SER A 29 -27.98 -5.73 3.39
N VAL A 30 -27.00 -6.14 4.21
CA VAL A 30 -25.74 -6.72 3.71
C VAL A 30 -25.67 -8.21 4.02
N THR A 31 -25.60 -9.04 2.98
CA THR A 31 -25.39 -10.48 3.08
C THR A 31 -23.93 -10.82 2.82
N GLY A 32 -23.23 -11.36 3.82
CA GLY A 32 -21.78 -11.54 3.81
C GLY A 32 -21.35 -13.00 3.91
N PHE A 33 -20.25 -13.34 3.24
CA PHE A 33 -19.55 -14.61 3.39
C PHE A 33 -18.08 -14.41 3.75
N ASP A 34 -17.56 -15.26 4.63
CA ASP A 34 -16.13 -15.46 4.89
C ASP A 34 -15.87 -16.93 5.20
N VAL A 35 -14.70 -17.43 4.81
CA VAL A 35 -14.28 -18.81 5.08
C VAL A 35 -14.04 -19.08 6.57
N TRP A 36 -13.84 -18.03 7.36
CA TRP A 36 -13.61 -18.12 8.79
C TRP A 36 -14.92 -17.90 9.57
N ALA A 37 -15.44 -18.97 10.18
CA ALA A 37 -16.72 -18.93 10.89
C ALA A 37 -16.79 -17.86 12.01
N PRO A 38 -15.75 -17.64 12.83
CA PRO A 38 -15.80 -16.58 13.85
C PRO A 38 -16.01 -15.16 13.30
N THR A 39 -15.59 -14.85 12.07
CA THR A 39 -15.86 -13.55 11.45
C THR A 39 -17.34 -13.40 11.03
N LEU A 40 -18.00 -14.50 10.65
CA LEU A 40 -19.43 -14.48 10.35
C LEU A 40 -20.28 -14.20 11.60
N GLU A 41 -19.93 -14.81 12.75
CA GLU A 41 -20.62 -14.54 14.01
C GLU A 41 -20.44 -13.08 14.46
N LYS A 42 -19.22 -12.54 14.32
CA LYS A 42 -18.96 -11.11 14.56
C LYS A 42 -19.77 -10.21 13.62
N PHE A 43 -19.90 -10.59 12.35
CA PHE A 43 -20.63 -9.81 11.36
C PHE A 43 -22.14 -9.81 11.65
N LYS A 44 -22.69 -10.97 12.04
CA LYS A 44 -24.06 -11.11 12.51
C LYS A 44 -24.33 -10.22 13.74
N ALA A 45 -23.42 -10.24 14.71
CA ALA A 45 -23.53 -9.39 15.89
C ALA A 45 -23.48 -7.89 15.57
N ALA A 46 -22.83 -7.51 14.46
CA ALA A 46 -22.79 -6.14 13.95
C ALA A 46 -24.01 -5.76 13.08
N GLY A 47 -25.02 -6.65 12.97
CA GLY A 47 -26.26 -6.41 12.21
C GLY A 47 -26.22 -6.88 10.76
N GLY A 48 -25.12 -7.52 10.32
CA GLY A 48 -25.02 -8.14 9.02
C GLY A 48 -25.77 -9.48 8.93
N ILE A 49 -26.00 -9.96 7.71
CA ILE A 49 -26.64 -11.26 7.45
C ILE A 49 -25.54 -12.24 7.00
N PRO A 50 -25.06 -13.15 7.85
CA PRO A 50 -24.11 -14.16 7.42
C PRO A 50 -24.78 -15.13 6.44
N SER A 51 -24.00 -15.62 5.49
CA SER A 51 -24.39 -16.68 4.56
C SER A 51 -23.52 -17.91 4.73
N SER A 52 -24.04 -19.06 4.33
CA SER A 52 -23.38 -20.37 4.42
C SER A 52 -22.52 -20.70 3.20
N SER A 53 -22.69 -19.99 2.08
CA SER A 53 -21.85 -20.12 0.89
C SER A 53 -21.70 -18.81 0.11
N LEU A 54 -20.71 -18.78 -0.78
CA LEU A 54 -20.51 -17.69 -1.72
C LEU A 54 -21.74 -17.46 -2.62
N SER A 55 -22.34 -18.52 -3.17
CA SER A 55 -23.55 -18.38 -3.98
C SER A 55 -24.74 -17.81 -3.20
N GLU A 56 -24.92 -18.22 -1.93
CA GLU A 56 -25.97 -17.66 -1.07
C GLU A 56 -25.78 -16.15 -0.85
N SER A 57 -24.54 -15.70 -0.64
CA SER A 57 -24.24 -14.27 -0.46
C SER A 57 -24.56 -13.41 -1.69
N ALA A 58 -24.54 -13.99 -2.89
CA ALA A 58 -24.69 -13.28 -4.16
C ALA A 58 -26.11 -13.35 -4.75
N LYS A 59 -26.89 -14.35 -4.35
CA LYS A 59 -28.22 -14.60 -4.89
C LYS A 59 -29.15 -13.40 -4.67
N ASN A 60 -29.79 -12.95 -5.74
CA ASN A 60 -30.70 -11.79 -5.74
C ASN A 60 -30.07 -10.48 -5.25
N LYS A 61 -28.74 -10.32 -5.38
CA LYS A 61 -28.02 -9.09 -5.04
C LYS A 61 -27.57 -8.37 -6.31
N ASP A 62 -28.15 -7.21 -6.57
CA ASP A 62 -27.77 -6.36 -7.71
C ASP A 62 -26.39 -5.71 -7.53
N TRP A 63 -25.87 -5.71 -6.29
CA TRP A 63 -24.58 -5.12 -5.93
C TRP A 63 -23.76 -6.12 -5.14
N TYR A 64 -22.51 -6.32 -5.54
CA TYR A 64 -21.63 -7.28 -4.88
C TYR A 64 -20.21 -6.74 -4.73
N ILE A 65 -19.63 -6.90 -3.55
CA ILE A 65 -18.27 -6.48 -3.24
C ILE A 65 -17.41 -7.69 -2.90
N VAL A 66 -16.24 -7.78 -3.54
CA VAL A 66 -15.19 -8.75 -3.21
C VAL A 66 -14.03 -8.03 -2.53
N MET A 67 -13.74 -8.41 -1.29
CA MET A 67 -12.64 -7.85 -0.49
C MET A 67 -11.82 -8.96 0.20
N VAL A 68 -11.05 -9.68 -0.61
CA VAL A 68 -10.13 -10.74 -0.17
C VAL A 68 -8.65 -10.31 -0.32
N ALA A 69 -7.70 -11.10 0.19
CA ALA A 69 -6.31 -10.67 0.29
C ALA A 69 -5.53 -10.82 -1.04
N THR A 70 -5.84 -11.84 -1.85
CA THR A 70 -5.07 -12.20 -3.05
C THR A 70 -5.93 -12.41 -4.28
N ALA A 71 -5.32 -12.29 -5.47
CA ALA A 71 -5.95 -12.61 -6.74
C ALA A 71 -6.42 -14.08 -6.81
N GLN A 72 -5.68 -15.01 -6.21
CA GLN A 72 -6.07 -16.42 -6.15
C GLN A 72 -7.34 -16.64 -5.33
N GLN A 73 -7.47 -15.93 -4.19
CA GLN A 73 -8.70 -15.98 -3.40
C GLN A 73 -9.87 -15.35 -4.15
N ALA A 74 -9.64 -14.25 -4.87
CA ALA A 74 -10.67 -13.62 -5.69
C ALA A 74 -11.11 -14.56 -6.83
N GLN A 75 -10.17 -15.23 -7.51
CA GLN A 75 -10.46 -16.16 -8.58
C GLN A 75 -11.31 -17.33 -8.09
N SER A 76 -10.88 -17.93 -6.97
CA SER A 76 -11.60 -19.02 -6.34
C SER A 76 -13.03 -18.61 -5.95
N ALA A 77 -13.19 -17.44 -5.33
CA ALA A 77 -14.49 -16.95 -4.91
C ALA A 77 -15.42 -16.60 -6.08
N LEU A 78 -14.87 -15.99 -7.14
CA LEU A 78 -15.64 -15.53 -8.29
C LEU A 78 -16.13 -16.69 -9.17
N PHE A 79 -15.25 -17.68 -9.42
CA PHE A 79 -15.46 -18.64 -10.52
C PHE A 79 -15.29 -20.12 -10.16
N GLU A 80 -14.55 -20.47 -9.10
CA GLU A 80 -14.09 -21.85 -8.88
C GLU A 80 -14.71 -22.54 -7.65
N ALA A 81 -15.62 -21.86 -6.92
CA ALA A 81 -16.33 -22.49 -5.82
C ALA A 81 -17.17 -23.68 -6.31
N GLU A 82 -17.36 -24.71 -5.48
CA GLU A 82 -18.06 -25.95 -5.85
C GLU A 82 -19.51 -25.72 -6.34
N ASP A 83 -20.18 -24.67 -5.85
CA ASP A 83 -21.53 -24.27 -6.28
C ASP A 83 -21.55 -23.43 -7.57
N GLY A 84 -20.36 -23.05 -8.08
CA GLY A 84 -20.11 -22.30 -9.30
C GLY A 84 -19.71 -20.83 -9.09
N GLY A 85 -19.43 -20.44 -7.85
CA GLY A 85 -18.87 -19.13 -7.51
C GLY A 85 -19.89 -17.98 -7.52
N ILE A 86 -19.43 -16.81 -7.08
CA ILE A 86 -20.24 -15.57 -7.01
C ILE A 86 -20.87 -15.25 -8.38
N VAL A 87 -20.09 -15.35 -9.46
CA VAL A 87 -20.51 -14.92 -10.80
C VAL A 87 -21.71 -15.70 -11.31
N LYS A 88 -21.83 -16.99 -10.98
CA LYS A 88 -22.98 -17.79 -11.41
C LYS A 88 -24.27 -17.42 -10.67
N ALA A 89 -24.16 -16.98 -9.41
CA ALA A 89 -25.29 -16.69 -8.55
C ALA A 89 -25.83 -15.25 -8.68
N LEU A 90 -25.02 -14.32 -9.21
CA LEU A 90 -25.43 -12.93 -9.41
C LEU A 90 -26.59 -12.81 -10.41
N PRO A 91 -27.61 -11.95 -10.14
CA PRO A 91 -28.70 -11.69 -11.06
C PRO A 91 -28.19 -11.02 -12.34
N LYS A 92 -29.06 -10.98 -13.37
CA LYS A 92 -28.75 -10.33 -14.63
C LYS A 92 -28.56 -8.83 -14.43
N GLY A 93 -27.48 -8.26 -14.96
CA GLY A 93 -27.21 -6.84 -14.84
C GLY A 93 -26.63 -6.42 -13.48
N ALA A 94 -26.17 -7.35 -12.65
CA ALA A 94 -25.54 -7.02 -11.37
C ALA A 94 -24.26 -6.19 -11.55
N THR A 95 -23.90 -5.43 -10.52
CA THR A 95 -22.63 -4.69 -10.45
C THR A 95 -21.69 -5.38 -9.47
N LEU A 96 -20.47 -5.70 -9.92
CA LEU A 96 -19.46 -6.42 -9.17
C LEU A 96 -18.23 -5.53 -8.98
N LEU A 97 -17.90 -5.22 -7.72
CA LEU A 97 -16.73 -4.42 -7.34
C LEU A 97 -15.64 -5.36 -6.81
N LEU A 98 -14.47 -5.33 -7.44
CA LEU A 98 -13.27 -5.96 -6.94
C LEU A 98 -12.44 -4.93 -6.17
N CYS A 99 -12.47 -5.01 -4.84
CA CYS A 99 -11.81 -4.04 -3.95
C CYS A 99 -10.43 -4.51 -3.43
N SER A 100 -10.02 -5.71 -3.82
CA SER A 100 -8.73 -6.30 -3.46
C SER A 100 -7.56 -5.65 -4.18
N THR A 101 -6.40 -5.53 -3.52
CA THR A 101 -5.14 -5.22 -4.20
C THR A 101 -4.67 -6.45 -4.98
N VAL A 102 -4.78 -6.39 -6.31
CA VAL A 102 -4.42 -7.47 -7.25
C VAL A 102 -3.58 -6.92 -8.41
N PRO A 103 -2.88 -7.77 -9.17
CA PRO A 103 -2.29 -7.36 -10.44
C PRO A 103 -3.36 -6.86 -11.43
N SER A 104 -3.05 -5.83 -12.21
CA SER A 104 -3.95 -5.32 -13.26
C SER A 104 -4.29 -6.37 -14.32
N SER A 105 -3.33 -7.24 -14.65
CA SER A 105 -3.54 -8.38 -15.55
C SER A 105 -4.60 -9.35 -15.03
N TYR A 106 -4.72 -9.51 -13.71
CA TYR A 106 -5.76 -10.33 -13.10
C TYR A 106 -7.14 -9.65 -13.19
N ALA A 107 -7.24 -8.36 -12.88
CA ALA A 107 -8.50 -7.62 -13.06
C ALA A 107 -8.99 -7.71 -14.51
N GLN A 108 -8.08 -7.58 -15.48
CA GLN A 108 -8.38 -7.75 -16.91
C GLN A 108 -8.80 -9.18 -17.26
N SER A 109 -8.20 -10.21 -16.65
CA SER A 109 -8.61 -11.59 -16.88
C SER A 109 -10.02 -11.89 -16.35
N VAL A 110 -10.43 -11.26 -15.24
CA VAL A 110 -11.81 -11.37 -14.72
C VAL A 110 -12.82 -10.86 -15.75
N GLU A 111 -12.57 -9.70 -16.37
CA GLU A 111 -13.46 -9.16 -17.42
C GLU A 111 -13.56 -10.10 -18.63
N LYS A 112 -12.44 -10.69 -19.04
CA LYS A 112 -12.40 -11.67 -20.13
C LYS A 112 -13.19 -12.93 -19.78
N GLU A 113 -13.00 -13.48 -18.58
CA GLU A 113 -13.69 -14.69 -18.14
C GLU A 113 -15.20 -14.49 -17.97
N LEU A 114 -15.63 -13.29 -17.53
CA LEU A 114 -17.05 -12.91 -17.52
C LEU A 114 -17.67 -13.03 -18.93
N LYS A 115 -17.00 -12.51 -19.96
CA LYS A 115 -17.44 -12.62 -21.35
C LYS A 115 -17.46 -14.07 -21.83
N GLU A 116 -16.42 -14.85 -21.52
CA GLU A 116 -16.32 -16.27 -21.90
C GLU A 116 -17.43 -17.13 -21.26
N LYS A 117 -17.93 -16.75 -20.08
CA LYS A 117 -19.07 -17.41 -19.41
C LYS A 117 -20.44 -16.85 -19.80
N GLY A 118 -20.50 -15.93 -20.78
CA GLY A 118 -21.76 -15.29 -21.20
C GLY A 118 -22.37 -14.38 -20.14
N ARG A 119 -21.53 -13.78 -19.29
CA ARG A 119 -21.88 -12.82 -18.23
C ARG A 119 -21.38 -11.41 -18.54
N ASP A 120 -21.40 -11.04 -19.82
CA ASP A 120 -21.14 -9.67 -20.30
C ASP A 120 -22.17 -8.65 -19.79
N ASP A 121 -23.28 -9.12 -19.22
CA ASP A 121 -24.28 -8.32 -18.52
C ASP A 121 -23.81 -7.77 -17.16
N ILE A 122 -22.75 -8.33 -16.56
CA ILE A 122 -22.24 -7.87 -15.26
C ILE A 122 -21.42 -6.59 -15.45
N PHE A 123 -21.79 -5.55 -14.70
CA PHE A 123 -21.03 -4.31 -14.61
C PHE A 123 -19.86 -4.50 -13.65
N PHE A 124 -18.71 -4.89 -14.19
CA PHE A 124 -17.49 -5.11 -13.42
C PHE A 124 -16.69 -3.82 -13.21
N ILE A 125 -16.24 -3.59 -11.98
CA ILE A 125 -15.40 -2.44 -11.59
C ILE A 125 -14.18 -2.94 -10.83
N ASP A 126 -13.00 -2.59 -11.31
CA ASP A 126 -11.72 -2.75 -10.61
C ASP A 126 -11.53 -1.55 -9.68
N SER A 127 -11.75 -1.73 -8.37
CA SER A 127 -11.83 -0.63 -7.40
C SER A 127 -11.05 -0.88 -6.12
N PRO A 128 -9.73 -1.18 -6.17
CA PRO A 128 -8.92 -1.35 -4.98
C PRO A 128 -8.97 -0.14 -4.06
N VAL A 129 -8.73 -0.39 -2.76
CA VAL A 129 -8.94 0.61 -1.71
C VAL A 129 -7.67 0.89 -0.89
N SER A 130 -7.66 2.05 -0.22
CA SER A 130 -6.64 2.48 0.73
C SER A 130 -7.28 3.25 1.89
N GLY A 131 -6.66 3.20 3.07
CA GLY A 131 -7.12 3.93 4.26
C GLY A 131 -7.13 3.12 5.55
N GLY A 132 -6.92 1.81 5.49
CA GLY A 132 -6.89 0.94 6.67
C GLY A 132 -8.28 0.67 7.26
N THR A 133 -8.29 -0.14 8.32
CA THR A 133 -9.51 -0.67 8.95
C THR A 133 -10.42 0.41 9.52
N PHE A 134 -9.83 1.48 10.07
CA PHE A 134 -10.57 2.62 10.61
C PHE A 134 -11.38 3.33 9.51
N ARG A 135 -10.73 3.74 8.42
CA ARG A 135 -11.41 4.42 7.30
C ARG A 135 -12.40 3.49 6.58
N ALA A 136 -12.15 2.18 6.59
CA ALA A 136 -13.12 1.20 6.09
C ALA A 136 -14.40 1.18 6.93
N ALA A 137 -14.28 1.18 8.27
CA ALA A 137 -15.40 1.18 9.20
C ALA A 137 -16.21 2.49 9.21
N ASP A 138 -15.58 3.59 8.79
CA ASP A 138 -16.18 4.92 8.69
C ASP A 138 -16.68 5.26 7.28
N GLY A 139 -16.46 4.40 6.28
CA GLY A 139 -16.83 4.67 4.89
C GLY A 139 -16.05 5.83 4.26
N THR A 140 -14.83 6.07 4.72
CA THR A 140 -14.00 7.20 4.33
C THR A 140 -12.76 6.76 3.54
N LEU A 141 -12.83 5.62 2.83
CA LEU A 141 -11.70 5.08 2.09
C LEU A 141 -11.26 6.00 0.95
N SER A 142 -10.02 5.80 0.51
CA SER A 142 -9.61 6.22 -0.83
C SER A 142 -9.80 5.05 -1.77
N ILE A 143 -10.56 5.25 -2.84
CA ILE A 143 -10.90 4.20 -3.81
C ILE A 143 -10.32 4.59 -5.16
N MET A 144 -9.61 3.66 -5.80
CA MET A 144 -9.03 3.84 -7.13
C MET A 144 -9.83 2.97 -8.10
N ALA A 145 -10.80 3.55 -8.81
CA ALA A 145 -11.75 2.82 -9.63
C ALA A 145 -11.43 2.94 -11.13
N GLY A 146 -11.32 1.81 -11.81
CA GLY A 146 -11.22 1.70 -13.26
C GLY A 146 -12.28 0.74 -13.81
N GLY A 147 -12.80 1.04 -14.99
CA GLY A 147 -13.80 0.21 -15.66
C GLY A 147 -14.49 0.93 -16.81
N PRO A 148 -15.41 0.26 -17.52
CA PRO A 148 -16.25 0.89 -18.53
C PRO A 148 -17.10 2.02 -17.92
N GLU A 149 -17.32 3.10 -18.68
CA GLU A 149 -18.09 4.27 -18.24
C GLU A 149 -19.46 3.88 -17.66
N ALA A 150 -20.21 3.02 -18.37
CA ALA A 150 -21.52 2.55 -17.91
C ALA A 150 -21.46 1.79 -16.56
N ALA A 151 -20.37 1.06 -16.29
CA ALA A 151 -20.18 0.38 -15.00
C ALA A 151 -19.85 1.38 -13.90
N LEU A 152 -18.98 2.34 -14.18
CA LEU A 152 -18.60 3.40 -13.24
C LEU A 152 -19.78 4.31 -12.89
N GLU A 153 -20.57 4.74 -13.88
CA GLU A 153 -21.78 5.53 -13.67
C GLU A 153 -22.79 4.81 -12.78
N LYS A 154 -23.04 3.52 -13.08
CA LYS A 154 -23.94 2.69 -12.31
C LYS A 154 -23.44 2.44 -10.89
N GLY A 155 -22.15 2.13 -10.74
CA GLY A 155 -21.50 1.84 -9.46
C GLY A 155 -21.19 3.07 -8.60
N LYS A 156 -21.30 4.28 -9.16
CA LYS A 156 -20.84 5.51 -8.53
C LYS A 156 -21.40 5.71 -7.11
N TRP A 157 -22.69 5.46 -6.91
CA TRP A 157 -23.31 5.67 -5.60
C TRP A 157 -22.68 4.79 -4.50
N LEU A 158 -22.31 3.55 -4.83
CA LEU A 158 -21.73 2.61 -3.86
C LEU A 158 -20.24 2.92 -3.63
N LEU A 159 -19.54 3.34 -4.67
CA LEU A 159 -18.18 3.86 -4.57
C LEU A 159 -18.14 5.12 -3.68
N ASP A 160 -19.09 6.05 -3.86
CA ASP A 160 -19.23 7.24 -3.03
C ASP A 160 -19.57 6.89 -1.57
N GLU A 161 -20.50 5.94 -1.32
CA GLU A 161 -20.88 5.50 0.03
C GLU A 161 -19.71 4.89 0.83
N LEU A 162 -18.70 4.36 0.14
CA LEU A 162 -17.50 3.75 0.75
C LEU A 162 -16.29 4.68 0.78
N SER A 163 -16.35 5.86 0.18
CA SER A 163 -15.21 6.76 0.03
C SER A 163 -15.40 8.09 0.76
N ALA A 164 -14.29 8.65 1.22
CA ALA A 164 -14.33 10.02 1.74
C ALA A 164 -14.63 10.99 0.59
N PRO A 165 -15.23 12.17 0.89
CA PRO A 165 -15.35 13.24 -0.09
C PRO A 165 -14.01 13.49 -0.78
N THR A 166 -14.04 13.62 -2.11
CA THR A 166 -12.86 13.81 -2.98
C THR A 166 -11.80 12.70 -2.96
N LYS A 167 -12.07 11.54 -2.33
CA LYS A 167 -11.17 10.38 -2.31
C LYS A 167 -11.65 9.20 -3.17
N LEU A 168 -12.66 9.43 -4.02
CA LEU A 168 -12.96 8.55 -5.15
C LEU A 168 -12.15 9.00 -6.37
N PHE A 169 -11.16 8.21 -6.74
CA PHE A 169 -10.29 8.44 -7.89
C PHE A 169 -10.75 7.56 -9.04
N ILE A 170 -11.43 8.15 -10.03
CA ILE A 170 -11.71 7.46 -11.29
C ILE A 170 -10.44 7.50 -12.13
N VAL A 171 -9.84 6.33 -12.38
CA VAL A 171 -8.55 6.20 -13.07
C VAL A 171 -8.82 5.87 -14.53
N GLU A 172 -8.34 6.72 -15.43
CA GLU A 172 -8.44 6.49 -16.87
C GLU A 172 -7.61 5.26 -17.30
N GLY A 173 -8.09 4.55 -18.32
CA GLY A 173 -7.47 3.31 -18.83
C GLY A 173 -8.31 2.04 -18.66
N GLY A 174 -9.51 2.14 -18.10
CA GLY A 174 -10.46 1.03 -17.99
C GLY A 174 -10.09 0.01 -16.91
N ILE A 175 -10.46 -1.26 -17.11
CA ILE A 175 -10.17 -2.33 -16.15
C ILE A 175 -8.65 -2.55 -16.02
N GLY A 176 -8.17 -2.61 -14.78
CA GLY A 176 -6.75 -2.70 -14.44
C GLY A 176 -6.10 -1.36 -14.11
N ALA A 177 -6.72 -0.23 -14.48
CA ALA A 177 -6.18 1.10 -14.17
C ALA A 177 -6.22 1.39 -12.66
N GLY A 178 -7.30 1.01 -11.98
CA GLY A 178 -7.42 1.09 -10.51
C GLY A 178 -6.36 0.25 -9.81
N SER A 179 -6.19 -1.00 -10.25
CA SER A 179 -5.14 -1.91 -9.79
C SER A 179 -3.72 -1.36 -10.00
N ASN A 180 -3.42 -0.76 -11.16
CA ASN A 180 -2.13 -0.12 -11.41
C ASN A 180 -1.91 1.09 -10.49
N MET A 181 -2.92 1.96 -10.32
CA MET A 181 -2.83 3.10 -9.40
C MET A 181 -2.55 2.65 -7.96
N LYS A 182 -3.26 1.61 -7.50
CA LYS A 182 -3.02 1.02 -6.17
C LYS A 182 -1.62 0.43 -6.06
N MET A 183 -1.15 -0.31 -7.06
CA MET A 183 0.18 -0.91 -7.08
C MET A 183 1.27 0.16 -6.93
N VAL A 184 1.19 1.24 -7.72
CA VAL A 184 2.19 2.31 -7.66
C VAL A 184 2.14 3.07 -6.33
N HIS A 185 0.96 3.28 -5.76
CA HIS A 185 0.82 3.80 -4.40
C HIS A 185 1.46 2.86 -3.36
N GLN A 186 1.40 1.53 -3.55
CA GLN A 186 2.04 0.58 -2.64
C GLN A 186 3.58 0.56 -2.74
N VAL A 187 4.22 1.12 -3.79
CA VAL A 187 5.69 1.29 -3.85
C VAL A 187 6.18 2.07 -2.63
N LEU A 188 5.52 3.19 -2.33
CA LEU A 188 5.83 4.03 -1.18
C LEU A 188 5.64 3.26 0.13
N ALA A 189 4.54 2.51 0.25
CA ALA A 189 4.26 1.71 1.43
C ALA A 189 5.34 0.64 1.67
N ALA A 190 5.68 -0.15 0.65
CA ALA A 190 6.66 -1.23 0.73
C ALA A 190 8.04 -0.69 1.16
N ILE A 191 8.48 0.42 0.58
CA ILE A 191 9.79 0.97 0.93
C ILE A 191 9.75 1.61 2.32
N GLN A 192 8.75 2.46 2.60
CA GLN A 192 8.72 3.23 3.83
C GLN A 192 8.47 2.36 5.08
N ILE A 193 7.66 1.29 5.00
CA ILE A 193 7.46 0.36 6.13
C ILE A 193 8.80 -0.28 6.53
N LEU A 194 9.57 -0.75 5.56
CA LEU A 194 10.87 -1.33 5.83
C LEU A 194 11.86 -0.29 6.34
N ALA A 195 11.80 0.94 5.82
CA ALA A 195 12.63 2.05 6.27
C ALA A 195 12.41 2.37 7.77
N VAL A 196 11.19 2.19 8.30
CA VAL A 196 10.92 2.29 9.74
C VAL A 196 11.79 1.31 10.53
N SER A 197 11.75 0.03 10.13
CA SER A 197 12.49 -1.05 10.80
C SER A 197 14.01 -0.84 10.71
N GLU A 198 14.49 -0.43 9.53
CA GLU A 198 15.90 -0.14 9.30
C GLU A 198 16.38 1.05 10.13
N ALA A 199 15.59 2.13 10.21
CA ALA A 199 15.91 3.31 11.00
C ALA A 199 15.95 3.02 12.51
N PHE A 200 14.96 2.29 13.05
CA PHE A 200 14.97 1.90 14.46
C PHE A 200 16.11 0.94 14.78
N GLY A 201 16.38 -0.04 13.90
CA GLY A 201 17.49 -0.98 14.04
C GLY A 201 18.86 -0.30 14.00
N PHE A 202 19.03 0.70 13.14
CA PHE A 202 20.23 1.53 13.08
C PHE A 202 20.38 2.41 14.33
N ALA A 203 19.30 3.09 14.73
CA ALA A 203 19.29 3.93 15.91
C ALA A 203 19.61 3.16 17.20
N ALA A 204 19.05 1.95 17.36
CA ALA A 204 19.33 1.09 18.50
C ALA A 204 20.82 0.71 18.59
N ARG A 205 21.46 0.40 17.45
CA ARG A 205 22.91 0.13 17.40
C ARG A 205 23.77 1.37 17.65
N LEU A 206 23.27 2.55 17.33
CA LEU A 206 23.89 3.83 17.73
C LEU A 206 23.72 4.12 19.23
N GLY A 207 22.92 3.33 19.95
CA GLY A 207 22.61 3.51 21.36
C GLY A 207 21.53 4.57 21.62
N LEU A 208 20.68 4.86 20.63
CA LEU A 208 19.56 5.79 20.78
C LEU A 208 18.30 5.06 21.26
N ASN A 209 17.55 5.69 22.16
CA ASN A 209 16.25 5.18 22.59
C ASN A 209 15.21 5.39 21.49
N GLY A 210 14.40 4.36 21.19
CA GLY A 210 13.37 4.43 20.17
C GLY A 210 12.33 5.54 20.38
N LYS A 211 12.03 5.93 21.62
CA LYS A 211 11.08 7.01 21.90
C LYS A 211 11.63 8.36 21.42
N ASP A 212 12.90 8.63 21.71
CA ASP A 212 13.58 9.86 21.27
C ASP A 212 13.70 9.91 19.74
N VAL A 213 13.99 8.75 19.12
CA VAL A 213 14.04 8.61 17.66
C VAL A 213 12.68 8.93 17.05
N ARG A 214 11.60 8.36 17.60
CA ARG A 214 10.24 8.61 17.13
C ARG A 214 9.91 10.10 17.20
N GLU A 215 10.07 10.71 18.36
CA GLU A 215 9.79 12.15 18.55
C GLU A 215 10.58 13.01 17.56
N LYS A 216 11.87 12.71 17.38
CA LYS A 216 12.72 13.49 16.50
C LYS A 216 12.37 13.32 15.02
N VAL A 217 12.07 12.11 14.58
CA VAL A 217 11.69 11.86 13.18
C VAL A 217 10.37 12.53 12.85
N LEU A 218 9.36 12.43 13.74
CA LEU A 218 8.05 13.03 13.51
C LEU A 218 8.07 14.56 13.39
N SER A 219 9.04 15.21 14.01
CA SER A 219 9.24 16.66 13.96
C SER A 219 10.23 17.12 12.87
N SER A 220 10.60 16.24 11.94
CA SER A 220 11.64 16.50 10.94
C SER A 220 11.19 16.23 9.50
N GLU A 221 12.03 16.58 8.53
CA GLU A 221 11.87 16.22 7.12
C GLU A 221 11.93 14.72 6.83
N ALA A 222 12.37 13.89 7.80
CA ALA A 222 12.32 12.43 7.68
C ALA A 222 10.92 11.84 7.89
N TRP A 223 9.91 12.65 8.25
CA TRP A 223 8.56 12.15 8.50
C TRP A 223 7.96 11.42 7.29
N SER A 224 7.30 10.28 7.58
CA SER A 224 6.37 9.60 6.69
C SER A 224 5.18 9.06 7.48
N TRP A 225 4.04 8.92 6.81
CA TRP A 225 2.84 8.34 7.41
C TRP A 225 3.10 6.91 7.91
N MET A 226 3.87 6.12 7.15
CA MET A 226 4.27 4.77 7.55
C MET A 226 5.11 4.77 8.82
N PHE A 227 6.07 5.69 8.95
CA PHE A 227 6.86 5.82 10.17
C PHE A 227 6.00 6.16 11.37
N GLU A 228 5.14 7.18 11.25
CA GLU A 228 4.24 7.57 12.33
C GLU A 228 3.33 6.42 12.76
N ASN A 229 2.72 5.75 11.79
CA ASN A 229 1.76 4.67 12.05
C ASN A 229 2.42 3.41 12.65
N ARG A 230 3.60 2.99 12.17
CA ARG A 230 4.27 1.75 12.61
C ARG A 230 5.11 1.95 13.86
N SER A 231 5.62 3.16 14.10
CA SER A 231 6.46 3.45 15.27
C SER A 231 5.77 3.14 16.59
N VAL A 232 4.45 3.30 16.69
CA VAL A 232 3.67 2.95 17.90
C VAL A 232 3.84 1.47 18.25
N ARG A 233 3.46 0.58 17.31
CA ARG A 233 3.56 -0.88 17.50
C ARG A 233 5.00 -1.38 17.59
N THR A 234 5.93 -0.71 16.90
CA THR A 234 7.38 -0.98 17.03
C THR A 234 7.89 -0.73 18.45
N LEU A 235 7.38 0.29 19.15
CA LEU A 235 7.80 0.66 20.50
C LEU A 235 7.09 -0.16 21.59
N GLU A 236 5.83 -0.53 21.36
CA GLU A 236 4.99 -1.32 22.27
C GLU A 236 5.21 -2.82 22.15
N GLU A 237 5.83 -3.27 21.04
CA GLU A 237 6.02 -4.68 20.69
C GLU A 237 4.73 -5.48 20.48
N ASP A 238 3.64 -4.79 20.14
CA ASP A 238 2.39 -5.44 19.72
C ASP A 238 2.46 -5.79 18.23
N TYR A 239 2.91 -7.03 17.97
CA TYR A 239 3.04 -7.58 16.63
C TYR A 239 1.88 -8.49 16.23
N PHE A 240 0.75 -8.45 16.95
CA PHE A 240 -0.50 -8.94 16.38
C PHE A 240 -0.96 -7.92 15.34
N PRO A 241 -1.41 -8.36 14.14
CA PRO A 241 -1.65 -7.44 13.04
C PRO A 241 -2.80 -6.48 13.38
N GLY A 242 -2.43 -5.27 13.79
CA GLY A 242 -3.34 -4.18 14.12
C GLY A 242 -3.61 -3.28 12.92
N ALA A 243 -2.68 -3.22 11.95
CA ALA A 243 -2.84 -2.45 10.72
C ALA A 243 -2.65 -3.30 9.46
N SER A 244 -1.53 -4.02 9.36
CA SER A 244 -1.16 -4.79 8.17
C SER A 244 -0.15 -5.87 8.56
N ALA A 245 -0.32 -7.08 8.04
CA ALA A 245 0.60 -8.19 8.31
C ALA A 245 1.78 -8.19 7.34
N VAL A 246 2.91 -8.79 7.75
CA VAL A 246 4.10 -9.00 6.89
C VAL A 246 3.69 -9.68 5.59
N GLY A 247 2.83 -10.70 5.65
CA GLY A 247 2.34 -11.41 4.46
C GLY A 247 1.59 -10.51 3.47
N ILE A 248 0.89 -9.48 3.95
CA ILE A 248 0.15 -8.54 3.10
C ILE A 248 1.10 -7.62 2.35
N ILE A 249 2.05 -6.99 3.05
CA ILE A 249 3.01 -6.10 2.38
C ILE A 249 3.98 -6.88 1.49
N MET A 250 4.35 -8.11 1.87
CA MET A 250 5.13 -9.02 1.03
C MET A 250 4.37 -9.32 -0.28
N LYS A 251 3.07 -9.64 -0.19
CA LYS A 251 2.23 -9.89 -1.37
C LYS A 251 2.12 -8.64 -2.25
N ASP A 252 1.88 -7.46 -1.67
CA ASP A 252 1.80 -6.21 -2.44
C ASP A 252 3.14 -5.89 -3.13
N THR A 253 4.26 -6.10 -2.43
CA THR A 253 5.61 -5.92 -3.00
C THR A 253 5.86 -6.91 -4.14
N GLY A 254 5.41 -8.15 -4.01
CA GLY A 254 5.49 -9.14 -5.09
C GLY A 254 4.67 -8.76 -6.34
N ILE A 255 3.52 -8.07 -6.18
CA ILE A 255 2.77 -7.51 -7.32
C ILE A 255 3.62 -6.43 -8.01
N ILE A 256 4.17 -5.50 -7.23
CA ILE A 256 5.01 -4.40 -7.73
C ILE A 256 6.19 -4.96 -8.54
N THR A 257 6.99 -5.86 -7.96
CA THR A 257 8.20 -6.35 -8.63
C THR A 257 7.89 -7.25 -9.82
N SER A 258 6.77 -7.98 -9.79
CA SER A 258 6.33 -8.78 -10.93
C SER A 258 5.89 -7.94 -12.12
N ILE A 259 5.11 -6.88 -11.88
CA ILE A 259 4.73 -5.95 -12.95
C ILE A 259 5.94 -5.16 -13.43
N ALA A 260 6.81 -4.70 -12.53
CA ALA A 260 8.03 -3.99 -12.90
C ALA A 260 8.89 -4.83 -13.86
N ARG A 261 9.09 -6.13 -13.58
CA ARG A 261 9.77 -7.06 -14.49
C ARG A 261 9.03 -7.19 -15.83
N LEU A 262 7.70 -7.32 -15.81
CA LEU A 262 6.89 -7.48 -17.02
C LEU A 262 7.02 -6.26 -17.97
N VAL A 263 7.11 -5.06 -17.41
CA VAL A 263 7.20 -3.81 -18.19
C VAL A 263 8.63 -3.27 -18.31
N ASN A 264 9.64 -4.04 -17.90
CA ASN A 264 11.06 -3.67 -17.89
C ASN A 264 11.40 -2.42 -17.05
N PHE A 265 10.66 -2.13 -15.99
CA PHE A 265 10.92 -1.03 -15.08
C PHE A 265 11.88 -1.44 -13.94
N PRO A 266 12.93 -0.66 -13.62
CA PRO A 266 13.88 -1.01 -12.56
C PRO A 266 13.39 -0.58 -11.16
N ALA A 267 12.41 -1.29 -10.59
CA ALA A 267 11.90 -1.09 -9.22
C ALA A 267 12.92 -1.51 -8.15
N SER A 268 14.02 -0.76 -8.05
CA SER A 268 15.25 -1.11 -7.34
C SER A 268 15.05 -1.21 -5.83
N LEU A 269 14.46 -0.18 -5.20
CA LEU A 269 14.21 -0.19 -3.76
C LEU A 269 13.11 -1.18 -3.37
N CYS A 270 12.04 -1.28 -4.17
CA CYS A 270 11.01 -2.30 -3.94
C CYS A 270 11.57 -3.73 -4.03
N THR A 271 12.50 -3.99 -4.96
CA THR A 271 13.15 -5.31 -5.07
C THR A 271 13.98 -5.62 -3.81
N ILE A 272 14.70 -4.64 -3.27
CA ILE A 272 15.40 -4.79 -1.99
C ILE A 272 14.40 -5.09 -0.86
N ALA A 273 13.30 -4.33 -0.80
CA ALA A 273 12.29 -4.51 0.23
C ALA A 273 11.67 -5.92 0.18
N GLU A 274 11.36 -6.42 -1.01
CA GLU A 274 10.84 -7.78 -1.23
C GLU A 274 11.73 -8.85 -0.61
N GLN A 275 13.06 -8.75 -0.81
CA GLN A 275 14.01 -9.72 -0.26
C GLN A 275 14.03 -9.71 1.28
N VAL A 276 13.92 -8.53 1.90
CA VAL A 276 13.87 -8.44 3.36
C VAL A 276 12.54 -8.96 3.91
N TYR A 277 11.44 -8.76 3.19
CA TYR A 277 10.15 -9.36 3.54
C TYR A 277 10.18 -10.89 3.47
N PHE A 278 10.86 -11.48 2.48
CA PHE A 278 11.09 -12.92 2.45
C PHE A 278 11.90 -13.40 3.67
N ALA A 279 12.90 -12.66 4.11
CA ALA A 279 13.66 -13.00 5.32
C ALA A 279 12.82 -12.96 6.61
N ALA A 280 11.78 -12.11 6.66
CA ALA A 280 10.81 -12.12 7.76
C ALA A 280 9.83 -13.31 7.64
N ALA A 281 9.39 -13.64 6.43
CA ALA A 281 8.53 -14.80 6.19
C ALA A 281 9.20 -16.13 6.55
N ASP A 282 10.50 -16.29 6.23
CA ASP A 282 11.32 -17.46 6.61
C ASP A 282 11.36 -17.69 8.12
N ARG A 283 11.25 -16.62 8.92
CA ARG A 283 11.15 -16.68 10.39
C ARG A 283 9.73 -16.98 10.90
N GLY A 284 8.79 -17.27 10.00
CA GLY A 284 7.39 -17.52 10.32
C GLY A 284 6.60 -16.26 10.71
N TRP A 285 7.09 -15.06 10.39
CA TRP A 285 6.44 -13.80 10.79
C TRP A 285 5.38 -13.29 9.81
N THR A 286 5.04 -14.06 8.78
CA THR A 286 3.95 -13.75 7.85
C THR A 286 2.65 -13.26 8.51
N PRO A 287 2.16 -13.87 9.62
CA PRO A 287 0.94 -13.40 10.29
C PRO A 287 1.15 -12.22 11.25
N ASN A 288 2.39 -11.83 11.55
CA ASN A 288 2.69 -10.70 12.45
C ASN A 288 2.44 -9.36 11.77
N ASP A 289 2.22 -8.30 12.55
CA ASP A 289 2.20 -6.92 12.06
C ASP A 289 3.53 -6.57 11.35
N ASP A 290 3.44 -5.80 10.26
CA ASP A 290 4.60 -5.39 9.47
C ASP A 290 5.61 -4.50 10.23
N SER A 291 5.20 -3.88 11.34
CA SER A 291 6.12 -3.21 12.28
C SER A 291 7.10 -4.17 12.97
N GLY A 292 6.76 -5.45 13.08
CA GLY A 292 7.57 -6.47 13.75
C GLY A 292 8.83 -6.87 13.00
N ILE A 293 9.04 -6.34 11.80
CA ILE A 293 10.24 -6.58 10.97
C ILE A 293 11.50 -5.97 11.61
N VAL A 294 11.36 -4.99 12.51
CA VAL A 294 12.47 -4.42 13.30
C VAL A 294 13.32 -5.50 14.00
N ARG A 295 12.71 -6.65 14.31
CA ARG A 295 13.36 -7.80 14.94
C ARG A 295 14.42 -8.46 14.06
N LEU A 296 14.49 -8.15 12.77
CA LEU A 296 15.63 -8.52 11.90
C LEU A 296 16.90 -7.75 12.27
N TRP A 297 16.77 -6.56 12.84
CA TRP A 297 17.90 -5.72 13.22
C TRP A 297 18.28 -5.90 14.68
N THR A 298 17.34 -6.04 15.59
CA THR A 298 17.63 -6.13 17.02
C THR A 298 16.72 -7.14 17.70
N PRO A 299 17.25 -8.04 18.55
CA PRO A 299 16.43 -8.93 19.36
C PRO A 299 15.78 -8.19 20.53
N ASP A 300 16.41 -7.11 20.99
CA ASP A 300 15.95 -6.35 22.14
C ASP A 300 15.01 -5.21 21.74
N PRO A 301 14.05 -4.85 22.62
CA PRO A 301 13.11 -3.77 22.34
C PRO A 301 13.82 -2.44 22.17
N VAL A 302 13.55 -1.74 21.06
CA VAL A 302 14.20 -0.44 20.76
C VAL A 302 13.82 0.65 21.78
N SER A 303 12.70 0.48 22.47
CA SER A 303 12.24 1.32 23.57
C SER A 303 13.04 1.13 24.87
N ASN A 304 13.80 0.04 25.00
CA ASN A 304 14.60 -0.27 26.20
C ASN A 304 16.06 0.18 26.10
N VAL A 305 16.52 0.63 24.93
CA VAL A 305 17.90 1.09 24.73
C VAL A 305 18.21 2.25 25.68
N GLN A 306 19.22 2.06 26.53
CA GLN A 306 19.71 3.06 27.46
C GLN A 306 20.86 3.85 26.82
N SER A 307 20.62 5.10 26.45
CA SER A 307 21.66 5.95 25.88
C SER A 307 22.63 6.43 26.96
N THR A 308 23.90 6.06 26.84
CA THR A 308 25.01 6.62 27.64
C THR A 308 25.70 7.82 26.99
N SER A 309 25.25 8.22 25.79
CA SER A 309 25.86 9.31 25.01
C SER A 309 25.52 10.69 25.58
N SER A 310 26.42 11.66 25.37
CA SER A 310 26.15 13.07 25.65
C SER A 310 25.00 13.59 24.77
N ASP A 311 24.38 14.72 25.13
CA ASP A 311 23.29 15.28 24.33
C ASP A 311 23.76 15.77 22.94
N GLU A 312 25.02 16.21 22.82
CA GLU A 312 25.62 16.55 21.53
C GLU A 312 25.79 15.31 20.65
N ASP A 313 26.30 14.21 21.22
CA ASP A 313 26.45 12.94 20.51
C ASP A 313 25.09 12.36 20.10
N LYS A 314 24.08 12.44 20.97
CA LYS A 314 22.71 12.03 20.63
C LYS A 314 22.18 12.81 19.43
N LYS A 315 22.35 14.13 19.42
CA LYS A 315 21.94 14.99 18.30
C LYS A 315 22.67 14.61 17.01
N ALA A 316 23.98 14.34 17.08
CA ALA A 316 24.75 13.91 15.91
C ALA A 316 24.25 12.56 15.37
N LYS A 317 24.03 11.57 16.25
CA LYS A 317 23.49 10.25 15.87
C LYS A 317 22.08 10.33 15.31
N LEU A 318 21.21 11.16 15.87
CA LEU A 318 19.85 11.40 15.35
C LEU A 318 19.88 12.00 13.94
N LYS A 319 20.85 12.87 13.63
CA LYS A 319 21.03 13.39 12.26
C LYS A 319 21.35 12.28 11.26
N LEU A 320 22.09 11.25 11.65
CA LEU A 320 22.36 10.10 10.78
C LEU A 320 21.08 9.32 10.46
N VAL A 321 20.21 9.11 11.47
CA VAL A 321 18.92 8.45 11.25
C VAL A 321 18.02 9.27 10.32
N ILE A 322 18.01 10.60 10.49
CA ILE A 322 17.28 11.52 9.59
C ILE A 322 17.87 11.49 8.17
N GLY A 323 19.19 11.51 8.03
CA GLY A 323 19.88 11.43 6.74
C GLY A 323 19.58 10.13 6.00
N LEU A 324 19.53 9.00 6.72
CA LEU A 324 19.12 7.71 6.20
C LEU A 324 17.69 7.75 5.65
N LEU A 325 16.73 8.18 6.47
CA LEU A 325 15.31 8.20 6.10
C LEU A 325 15.01 9.17 4.96
N THR A 326 15.54 10.39 5.00
CA THR A 326 15.31 11.39 3.94
C THR A 326 15.84 10.93 2.59
N GLY A 327 17.03 10.31 2.56
CA GLY A 327 17.59 9.71 1.35
C GLY A 327 16.73 8.57 0.78
N ILE A 328 16.27 7.64 1.63
CA ILE A 328 15.37 6.56 1.23
C ILE A 328 14.05 7.14 0.69
N HIS A 329 13.42 8.06 1.42
CA HIS A 329 12.12 8.62 1.03
C HIS A 329 12.19 9.42 -0.28
N LEU A 330 13.28 10.15 -0.53
CA LEU A 330 13.53 10.83 -1.81
C LEU A 330 13.55 9.84 -2.97
N VAL A 331 14.36 8.79 -2.86
CA VAL A 331 14.51 7.79 -3.93
C VAL A 331 13.22 6.98 -4.10
N SER A 332 12.50 6.71 -3.01
CA SER A 332 11.17 6.09 -3.05
C SER A 332 10.14 6.93 -3.79
N ALA A 333 10.16 8.26 -3.63
CA ALA A 333 9.30 9.17 -4.38
C ALA A 333 9.62 9.14 -5.89
N ALA A 334 10.92 9.18 -6.24
CA ALA A 334 11.36 9.05 -7.63
C ALA A 334 10.95 7.70 -8.25
N GLU A 335 11.14 6.58 -7.54
CA GLU A 335 10.75 5.25 -8.01
C GLU A 335 9.24 5.16 -8.25
N SER A 336 8.42 5.60 -7.29
CA SER A 336 6.96 5.54 -7.40
C SER A 336 6.42 6.39 -8.56
N ILE A 337 6.79 7.68 -8.64
CA ILE A 337 6.24 8.58 -9.64
C ILE A 337 6.74 8.21 -11.05
N THR A 338 8.01 7.81 -11.18
CA THR A 338 8.52 7.36 -12.49
C THR A 338 7.89 6.04 -12.91
N PHE A 339 7.61 5.13 -11.98
CA PHE A 339 6.87 3.91 -12.30
C PHE A 339 5.45 4.24 -12.77
N ALA A 340 4.78 5.19 -12.12
CA ALA A 340 3.47 5.68 -12.54
C ALA A 340 3.47 6.16 -13.99
N LYS A 341 4.45 7.00 -14.34
CA LYS A 341 4.64 7.50 -15.71
C LYS A 341 4.84 6.35 -16.68
N HIS A 342 5.67 5.37 -16.30
CA HIS A 342 6.02 4.21 -17.11
C HIS A 342 4.81 3.31 -17.41
N VAL A 343 3.88 3.16 -16.47
CA VAL A 343 2.63 2.40 -16.67
C VAL A 343 1.46 3.26 -17.16
N GLY A 344 1.71 4.51 -17.56
CA GLY A 344 0.72 5.39 -18.19
C GLY A 344 -0.33 5.97 -17.24
N LEU A 345 -0.02 6.11 -15.94
CA LEU A 345 -0.96 6.67 -14.97
C LEU A 345 -0.93 8.21 -14.94
N PRO A 346 -2.06 8.87 -14.59
CA PRO A 346 -2.10 10.31 -14.35
C PRO A 346 -1.31 10.68 -13.08
N LEU A 347 -0.21 11.42 -13.26
CA LEU A 347 0.75 11.71 -12.18
C LEU A 347 0.18 12.60 -11.09
N GLU A 348 -0.57 13.64 -11.45
CA GLU A 348 -1.24 14.53 -10.49
C GLU A 348 -2.27 13.81 -9.62
N GLN A 349 -2.98 12.84 -10.20
CA GLN A 349 -3.92 12.02 -9.46
C GLN A 349 -3.19 11.10 -8.46
N LEU A 350 -2.07 10.49 -8.86
CA LEU A 350 -1.21 9.73 -7.96
C LEU A 350 -0.70 10.61 -6.81
N TYR A 351 -0.21 11.82 -7.12
CA TYR A 351 0.28 12.76 -6.12
C TYR A 351 -0.80 13.08 -5.09
N THR A 352 -1.99 13.48 -5.55
CA THR A 352 -3.14 13.80 -4.71
C THR A 352 -3.58 12.63 -3.83
N LEU A 353 -3.54 11.41 -4.38
CA LEU A 353 -3.81 10.19 -3.63
C LEU A 353 -2.75 9.97 -2.53
N ALA A 354 -1.47 9.97 -2.90
CA ALA A 354 -0.38 9.56 -2.02
C ALA A 354 -0.12 10.55 -0.87
N VAL A 355 -0.26 11.85 -1.10
CA VAL A 355 -0.02 12.93 -0.11
C VAL A 355 -0.84 12.76 1.17
N ASP A 356 -2.07 12.26 1.03
CA ASP A 356 -3.07 12.10 2.10
C ASP A 356 -3.39 10.64 2.42
N ALA A 357 -2.52 9.72 1.99
CA ALA A 357 -2.69 8.30 2.19
C ALA A 357 -1.39 7.67 2.69
N ALA A 358 -1.34 6.34 2.56
CA ALA A 358 -0.26 5.52 3.10
C ALA A 358 1.12 5.85 2.48
N GLY A 359 1.17 6.48 1.30
CA GLY A 359 2.42 6.91 0.66
C GLY A 359 3.00 8.24 1.14
N GLY A 360 2.28 9.01 1.95
CA GLY A 360 2.65 10.38 2.30
C GLY A 360 3.96 10.47 3.10
N SER A 361 4.89 11.31 2.64
CA SER A 361 6.09 11.70 3.37
C SER A 361 6.48 13.13 3.03
N THR A 362 7.28 13.78 3.88
CA THR A 362 7.75 15.15 3.61
C THR A 362 8.54 15.20 2.30
N MET A 363 9.36 14.18 2.04
CA MET A 363 10.15 14.05 0.81
C MET A 363 9.26 13.82 -0.42
N PHE A 364 8.22 12.98 -0.31
CA PHE A 364 7.27 12.78 -1.42
C PHE A 364 6.52 14.05 -1.77
N LYS A 365 6.06 14.82 -0.77
CA LYS A 365 5.39 16.12 -0.99
C LYS A 365 6.33 17.10 -1.68
N THR A 366 7.53 17.26 -1.12
CA THR A 366 8.52 18.24 -1.61
C THR A 366 9.04 17.92 -3.01
N TYR A 367 9.36 16.65 -3.27
CA TYR A 367 9.97 16.25 -4.53
C TYR A 367 8.95 15.78 -5.56
N GLY A 368 7.74 15.38 -5.17
CA GLY A 368 6.67 15.06 -6.13
C GLY A 368 6.35 16.24 -7.03
N GLU A 369 6.21 17.43 -6.45
CA GLU A 369 5.99 18.70 -7.17
C GLU A 369 7.15 19.08 -8.11
N LYS A 370 8.34 18.50 -7.90
CA LYS A 370 9.52 18.72 -8.75
C LYS A 370 9.70 17.62 -9.79
N ILE A 371 9.36 16.38 -9.45
CA ILE A 371 9.51 15.21 -10.32
C ILE A 371 8.48 15.24 -11.44
N ILE A 372 7.21 15.56 -11.13
CA ILE A 372 6.12 15.50 -12.10
C ILE A 372 6.37 16.42 -13.30
N PRO A 373 6.69 17.72 -13.13
CA PRO A 373 7.00 18.60 -14.26
C PRO A 373 8.14 18.08 -15.14
N VAL A 374 9.16 17.46 -14.56
CA VAL A 374 10.29 16.89 -15.31
C VAL A 374 9.83 15.71 -16.17
N LEU A 375 9.01 14.81 -15.62
CA LEU A 375 8.48 13.65 -16.34
C LEU A 375 7.39 14.02 -17.38
N GLU A 376 6.81 15.21 -17.25
CA GLU A 376 5.86 15.77 -18.23
C GLU A 376 6.55 16.67 -19.27
N GLY A 377 7.86 16.92 -19.14
CA GLY A 377 8.64 17.74 -20.08
C GLY A 377 8.43 19.25 -19.90
N THR A 378 7.87 19.68 -18.77
CA THR A 378 7.65 21.09 -18.42
C THR A 378 8.68 21.63 -17.42
N GLY A 379 9.49 20.76 -16.80
CA GLY A 379 10.59 21.11 -15.90
C GLY A 379 11.96 20.57 -16.36
N ASP A 380 13.05 21.22 -15.93
CA ASP A 380 14.43 20.86 -16.29
C ASP A 380 15.06 19.76 -15.39
N GLY A 381 14.61 19.68 -14.13
CA GLY A 381 15.11 18.74 -13.13
C GLY A 381 16.50 19.13 -12.60
N ASP A 382 16.81 20.43 -12.58
CA ASP A 382 18.09 20.98 -12.12
C ASP A 382 18.26 21.02 -10.61
N GLU A 383 17.23 20.60 -9.86
CA GLU A 383 17.27 20.51 -8.40
C GLU A 383 18.46 19.67 -7.91
N ARG A 384 19.15 20.22 -6.93
CA ARG A 384 20.41 19.72 -6.40
C ARG A 384 20.18 18.76 -5.23
N LEU A 385 20.69 17.54 -5.35
CA LEU A 385 20.50 16.49 -4.34
C LEU A 385 21.76 16.23 -3.49
N GLU A 386 22.82 17.02 -3.64
CA GLU A 386 24.12 16.79 -2.99
C GLU A 386 24.04 16.77 -1.46
N SER A 387 23.16 17.58 -0.87
CA SER A 387 22.93 17.58 0.58
C SER A 387 22.34 16.24 1.05
N HIS A 388 21.33 15.72 0.34
CA HIS A 388 20.73 14.42 0.66
C HIS A 388 21.71 13.28 0.42
N LEU A 389 22.48 13.32 -0.68
CA LEU A 389 23.54 12.36 -0.96
C LEU A 389 24.58 12.35 0.16
N LYS A 390 25.06 13.52 0.58
CA LYS A 390 26.05 13.64 1.65
C LYS A 390 25.53 13.06 2.97
N ASN A 391 24.32 13.47 3.39
CA ASN A 391 23.74 13.01 4.66
C ASN A 391 23.46 11.50 4.65
N LEU A 392 22.94 10.97 3.54
CA LEU A 392 22.74 9.53 3.38
C LEU A 392 24.06 8.77 3.39
N LYS A 393 25.09 9.29 2.70
CA LYS A 393 26.43 8.69 2.68
C LYS A 393 27.02 8.62 4.09
N GLU A 394 26.97 9.71 4.85
CA GLU A 394 27.45 9.73 6.25
C GLU A 394 26.72 8.68 7.11
N ALA A 395 25.41 8.53 6.93
CA ALA A 395 24.63 7.52 7.64
C ALA A 395 25.00 6.09 7.25
N VAL A 396 25.16 5.81 5.96
CA VAL A 396 25.53 4.47 5.45
C VAL A 396 26.96 4.10 5.84
N ASP A 397 27.90 5.04 5.76
CA ASP A 397 29.29 4.84 6.18
C ASP A 397 29.35 4.49 7.68
N GLU A 398 28.58 5.20 8.52
CA GLU A 398 28.48 4.91 9.94
C GLU A 398 27.82 3.54 10.20
N ALA A 399 26.74 3.22 9.48
CA ALA A 399 26.08 1.92 9.57
C ALA A 399 27.06 0.78 9.25
N GLN A 400 27.89 0.92 8.21
CA GLN A 400 28.95 -0.02 7.89
C GLN A 400 29.99 -0.11 9.02
N ARG A 401 30.45 1.02 9.56
CA ARG A 401 31.41 1.08 10.68
C ARG A 401 30.93 0.30 11.90
N ILE A 402 29.64 0.41 12.24
CA ILE A 402 29.04 -0.28 13.38
C ILE A 402 28.43 -1.65 13.01
N LYS A 403 28.63 -2.13 11.78
CA LYS A 403 28.11 -3.40 11.26
C LYS A 403 26.57 -3.52 11.38
N CYS A 404 25.87 -2.42 11.16
CA CYS A 404 24.42 -2.38 10.99
C CYS A 404 24.07 -2.57 9.51
N PRO A 405 23.29 -3.60 9.13
CA PRO A 405 22.78 -3.66 7.77
C PRO A 405 21.80 -2.49 7.54
N VAL A 406 21.97 -1.77 6.44
CA VAL A 406 21.04 -0.74 5.96
C VAL A 406 20.75 -1.01 4.48
N TYR A 407 19.84 -1.95 4.23
CA TYR A 407 19.58 -2.48 2.88
C TYR A 407 19.01 -1.40 1.96
N LEU A 408 17.99 -0.68 2.43
CA LEU A 408 17.38 0.41 1.68
C LEU A 408 18.32 1.60 1.58
N GLY A 409 19.01 1.95 2.67
CA GLY A 409 20.00 3.02 2.68
C GLY A 409 21.12 2.80 1.65
N GLY A 410 21.66 1.59 1.59
CA GLY A 410 22.67 1.21 0.61
C GLY A 410 22.16 1.25 -0.84
N GLY A 411 20.93 0.78 -1.07
CA GLY A 411 20.28 0.86 -2.38
C GLY A 411 20.04 2.31 -2.84
N ALA A 412 19.51 3.15 -1.95
CA ALA A 412 19.27 4.57 -2.23
C ALA A 412 20.57 5.32 -2.49
N LEU A 413 21.62 5.04 -1.71
CA LEU A 413 22.95 5.63 -1.91
C LEU A 413 23.52 5.26 -3.28
N THR A 414 23.37 4.00 -3.70
CA THR A 414 23.84 3.53 -5.02
C THR A 414 23.16 4.29 -6.15
N LEU A 415 21.84 4.49 -6.08
CA LEU A 415 21.08 5.23 -7.09
C LEU A 415 21.45 6.71 -7.13
N LEU A 416 21.62 7.36 -5.97
CA LEU A 416 22.05 8.75 -5.92
C LEU A 416 23.48 8.93 -6.46
N LEU A 417 24.42 8.04 -6.13
CA LEU A 417 25.77 8.08 -6.70
C LEU A 417 25.77 7.86 -8.22
N ALA A 418 24.89 6.99 -8.72
CA ALA A 418 24.77 6.70 -10.15
C ALA A 418 24.13 7.84 -10.97
N SER A 419 23.48 8.82 -10.32
CA SER A 419 22.82 9.95 -10.99
C SER A 419 23.75 10.90 -11.76
N GLY A 420 25.07 10.72 -11.65
CA GLY A 420 26.08 11.45 -12.42
C GLY A 420 26.60 12.72 -11.76
N GLU A 421 27.37 13.51 -12.52
CA GLU A 421 28.04 14.71 -12.02
C GLU A 421 27.05 15.76 -11.50
N ASN A 422 27.33 16.31 -10.31
CA ASN A 422 26.49 17.26 -9.57
C ASN A 422 25.15 16.71 -9.05
N THR A 423 24.91 15.39 -9.06
CA THR A 423 23.76 14.71 -8.40
C THR A 423 22.46 15.50 -8.49
N ARG A 424 21.95 15.66 -9.72
CA ARG A 424 20.70 16.39 -9.98
C ARG A 424 19.50 15.46 -10.01
N LEU A 425 18.31 16.02 -9.77
CA LEU A 425 17.05 15.28 -9.83
C LEU A 425 16.85 14.57 -11.19
N VAL A 426 17.12 15.25 -12.30
CA VAL A 426 17.03 14.65 -13.64
C VAL A 426 17.96 13.44 -13.80
N GLY A 427 19.13 13.45 -13.15
CA GLY A 427 20.07 12.34 -13.16
C GLY A 427 19.50 11.12 -12.43
N LEU A 428 18.85 11.34 -11.27
CA LEU A 428 18.17 10.27 -10.54
C LEU A 428 17.02 9.68 -11.34
N LEU A 429 16.20 10.52 -12.00
CA LEU A 429 15.05 10.05 -12.79
C LEU A 429 15.49 9.23 -14.03
N LYS A 430 16.64 9.56 -14.63
CA LYS A 430 17.23 8.78 -15.73
C LYS A 430 17.60 7.36 -15.33
N MET A 431 17.82 7.08 -14.05
CA MET A 431 18.07 5.71 -13.56
C MET A 431 16.87 4.78 -13.75
N TYR A 432 15.67 5.35 -13.86
CA TYR A 432 14.42 4.62 -14.08
C TYR A 432 13.95 4.64 -15.54
N SER A 433 14.66 5.36 -16.41
CA SER A 433 14.33 5.43 -17.83
C SER A 433 14.81 4.16 -18.55
N VAL A 434 13.88 3.42 -19.14
CA VAL A 434 14.20 2.29 -20.02
C VAL A 434 14.63 2.88 -21.37
N LYS A 435 15.79 2.44 -21.89
CA LYS A 435 16.29 2.85 -23.21
C LYS A 435 15.53 2.21 -24.35
#